data_AF-A0A4Q3C5B1-F1
#
_entry.id   AF-A0A4Q3C5B1-F1
#
_cell.length_a   1.000
_cell.length_b   1.000
_cell.length_c   1.000
_cell.angle_alpha   90.00
_cell.angle_beta   90.00
_cell.angle_gamma   90.00
#
_symmetry.space_group_name_H-M   'P 1'
#
loop_
_entity.id
_entity.type
_entity.pdbx_description
1 polymer ?
#
loop_
_entity_poly.entity_id
_entity_poly.type
_entity_poly.pdbx_seq_one_letter_code
_entity_poly.pdbx_strand_id
1 'polypeptide(L)'
;MEASNIIEGEKVSIVNINNGERLETYAIKGNRNSGDITLNGPAARRVQKGDIIIIISYGILDFEEAKTFKPTLVFPNELDNSLT
;
A
#
# COMPACT_ATOMS: atom_id res chain seq x y z
N MET A 1 -0.07 6.38 5.03
CA MET A 1 -0.78 7.15 3.98
C MET A 1 -0.06 8.45 3.67
N GLU A 2 0.09 9.38 4.61
CA GLU A 2 0.78 10.67 4.36
C GLU A 2 2.20 10.49 3.85
N ALA A 3 3.01 9.67 4.53
CA ALA A 3 4.40 9.41 4.12
C ALA A 3 4.53 8.78 2.72
N SER A 4 3.49 8.07 2.25
CA SER A 4 3.48 7.39 0.95
C SER A 4 2.78 8.20 -0.14
N ASN A 5 2.28 9.40 0.18
CA ASN A 5 1.48 10.23 -0.71
C ASN A 5 0.21 9.53 -1.26
N ILE A 6 -0.38 8.61 -0.49
CA ILE A 6 -1.63 7.93 -0.85
C ILE A 6 -2.81 8.62 -0.15
N ILE A 7 -3.88 8.90 -0.90
CA ILE A 7 -5.10 9.54 -0.41
C ILE A 7 -6.22 8.51 -0.14
N GLU A 8 -7.20 8.92 0.67
CA GLU A 8 -8.38 8.09 0.94
C GLU A 8 -9.21 7.85 -0.32
N GLY A 9 -9.64 6.61 -0.54
CA GLY A 9 -10.38 6.18 -1.73
C GLY A 9 -9.50 5.91 -2.96
N GLU A 10 -8.19 6.14 -2.88
CA GLU A 10 -7.26 5.89 -3.99
C GLU A 10 -7.15 4.40 -4.30
N LYS A 11 -7.16 4.05 -5.60
CA LYS A 11 -6.95 2.67 -6.07
C LYS A 11 -5.52 2.23 -5.76
N VAL A 12 -5.38 1.09 -5.12
CA VAL A 12 -4.08 0.47 -4.80
C VAL A 12 -4.04 -0.98 -5.28
N SER A 13 -2.87 -1.39 -5.75
CA SER A 13 -2.53 -2.80 -5.93
C SER A 13 -1.85 -3.33 -4.67
N ILE A 14 -2.30 -4.50 -4.21
CA ILE A 14 -1.69 -5.23 -3.12
C ILE A 14 -1.06 -6.49 -3.70
N VAL A 15 0.22 -6.70 -3.42
CA VAL A 15 0.94 -7.93 -3.77
C VAL A 15 1.49 -8.56 -2.50
N ASN A 16 1.20 -9.84 -2.31
CA ASN A 16 1.58 -10.57 -1.11
C ASN A 16 2.83 -11.42 -1.37
N ILE A 17 3.90 -11.16 -0.62
CA ILE A 17 5.19 -11.86 -0.78
C ILE A 17 5.08 -13.32 -0.35
N ASN A 18 4.28 -13.60 0.68
CA ASN A 18 4.20 -14.92 1.30
C ASN A 18 3.46 -15.94 0.44
N ASN A 19 2.44 -15.52 -0.32
CA ASN A 19 1.58 -16.45 -1.07
C ASN A 19 1.43 -16.11 -2.57
N GLY A 20 2.02 -15.01 -3.05
CA GLY A 20 1.99 -14.60 -4.45
C GLY A 20 0.66 -14.02 -4.94
N GLU A 21 -0.33 -13.84 -4.06
CA GLU A 21 -1.61 -13.21 -4.42
C GLU A 21 -1.42 -11.76 -4.88
N ARG A 22 -2.24 -11.36 -5.85
CA ARG A 22 -2.24 -10.03 -6.45
C ARG A 22 -3.68 -9.56 -6.59
N LEU A 23 -4.01 -8.43 -5.97
CA LEU A 23 -5.36 -7.89 -5.99
C LEU A 23 -5.34 -6.37 -6.07
N GLU A 24 -6.43 -5.82 -6.59
CA GLU A 24 -6.67 -4.38 -6.62
C GLU A 24 -7.79 -4.04 -5.64
N THR A 25 -7.63 -2.94 -4.92
CA THR A 25 -8.62 -2.42 -3.98
C THR A 25 -8.45 -0.91 -3.85
N TYR A 26 -9.02 -0.30 -2.82
CA TYR A 26 -8.86 1.12 -2.50
C TYR A 26 -8.39 1.32 -1.05
N ALA A 27 -7.73 2.44 -0.79
CA ALA A 27 -7.23 2.80 0.54
C ALA A 27 -8.36 3.38 1.42
N ILE A 28 -8.45 2.91 2.67
CA ILE A 28 -9.34 3.44 3.71
C ILE A 28 -8.46 4.05 4.80
N LYS A 29 -8.82 5.23 5.31
CA LYS A 29 -8.04 5.91 6.33
C LYS A 29 -8.11 5.17 7.67
N GLY A 30 -6.96 4.68 8.13
CA GLY A 30 -6.81 4.07 9.45
C GLY A 30 -6.51 5.08 10.57
N ASN A 31 -6.45 4.59 11.80
CA ASN A 31 -6.03 5.38 12.96
C ASN A 31 -4.55 5.78 12.82
N ARG A 32 -4.25 7.07 13.02
CA ARG A 32 -2.87 7.59 12.92
C ARG A 32 -1.96 6.86 13.93
N ASN A 33 -0.74 6.53 13.49
CA ASN A 33 0.31 5.88 14.29
C ASN A 33 -0.06 4.51 14.88
N SER A 34 -1.12 3.86 14.40
CA SER A 34 -1.49 2.50 14.83
C SER A 34 -0.56 1.42 14.28
N GLY A 35 0.06 1.66 13.11
CA GLY A 35 0.76 0.60 12.37
C GLY A 35 -0.20 -0.40 11.70
N ASP A 36 -1.51 -0.18 11.79
CA ASP A 36 -2.50 -1.13 11.30
C ASP A 36 -2.54 -1.17 9.77
N ILE A 37 -2.44 -2.39 9.23
CA ILE A 37 -2.72 -2.71 7.83
C ILE A 37 -3.80 -3.78 7.82
N THR A 38 -5.03 -3.37 7.48
CA THR A 38 -6.20 -4.26 7.54
C THR A 38 -6.80 -4.46 6.16
N LEU A 39 -6.85 -5.71 5.72
CA LEU A 39 -7.50 -6.10 4.48
C LEU A 39 -8.91 -6.60 4.81
N ASN A 40 -9.91 -5.86 4.35
CA ASN A 40 -11.31 -6.09 4.68
C ASN A 40 -12.03 -6.89 3.59
N GLY A 41 -13.13 -7.56 3.97
CA GLY A 41 -14.03 -8.22 3.02
C GLY A 41 -13.35 -9.33 2.21
N PRO A 42 -13.58 -9.44 0.89
CA PRO A 42 -12.99 -10.48 0.06
C PRO A 42 -11.45 -10.50 0.05
N ALA A 43 -10.80 -9.34 0.25
CA ALA A 43 -9.34 -9.25 0.31
C ALA A 43 -8.76 -10.02 1.51
N ALA A 44 -9.51 -10.12 2.62
CA ALA A 44 -9.13 -10.91 3.79
C ALA A 44 -8.97 -12.41 3.50
N ARG A 45 -9.55 -12.91 2.41
CA ARG A 45 -9.39 -14.32 1.98
C ARG A 45 -8.06 -14.58 1.26
N ARG A 46 -7.34 -13.52 0.88
CA ARG A 46 -6.10 -13.58 0.07
C ARG A 46 -4.85 -13.21 0.86
N VAL A 47 -4.99 -12.77 2.10
CA VAL A 47 -3.89 -12.36 2.98
C VAL A 47 -4.18 -12.82 4.40
N GLN A 48 -3.15 -13.23 5.14
CA GLN A 48 -3.25 -13.62 6.53
C GLN A 48 -2.48 -12.64 7.43
N LYS A 49 -2.82 -12.62 8.73
CA LYS A 49 -2.06 -11.84 9.71
C LYS A 49 -0.60 -12.32 9.73
N GLY A 50 0.33 -11.38 9.58
CA GLY A 50 1.78 -11.66 9.54
C GLY A 50 2.35 -11.84 8.13
N ASP A 51 1.52 -11.84 7.09
CA ASP A 51 2.02 -11.77 5.72
C ASP A 51 2.67 -10.41 5.45
N ILE A 52 3.76 -10.42 4.69
CA ILE A 52 4.42 -9.22 4.17
C ILE A 52 3.77 -8.89 2.83
N ILE A 53 3.25 -7.68 2.73
CA ILE A 53 2.62 -7.18 1.51
C ILE A 53 3.32 -5.91 1.03
N ILE A 54 3.20 -5.64 -0.27
CA ILE A 54 3.59 -4.37 -0.87
C ILE A 54 2.31 -3.69 -1.38
N ILE A 55 2.17 -2.41 -1.04
CA ILE A 55 1.06 -1.55 -1.44
C ILE A 55 1.57 -0.58 -2.50
N ILE A 56 0.94 -0.56 -3.66
CA ILE A 56 1.37 0.24 -4.81
C ILE A 56 0.20 1.11 -5.27
N SER A 57 0.43 2.41 -5.42
CA SER A 57 -0.45 3.29 -6.20
C SER A 57 0.22 3.66 -7.52
N TYR A 58 -0.59 3.88 -8.55
CA TYR A 58 -0.15 4.28 -9.88
C TYR A 58 -0.76 5.64 -10.24
N GLY A 59 0.08 6.53 -10.75
CA GLY A 59 -0.35 7.76 -11.40
C GLY A 59 -0.34 7.60 -12.91
N ILE A 60 -1.28 8.27 -13.60
CA ILE A 60 -1.19 8.51 -15.04
C ILE A 60 -0.60 9.90 -15.19
N LEU A 61 0.52 9.99 -15.91
CA LEU A 61 1.21 11.24 -16.19
C LEU A 61 1.41 11.38 -17.71
N ASP A 62 1.64 12.61 -18.15
CA ASP A 62 2.08 12.85 -19.52
C ASP A 62 3.46 12.21 -19.76
N PHE A 63 3.73 11.81 -21.00
CA PHE A 63 4.90 11.00 -21.34
C PHE A 63 6.24 11.65 -20.93
N GLU A 64 6.38 12.96 -21.11
CA GLU A 64 7.61 13.66 -20.71
C GLU A 64 7.72 13.86 -19.19
N GLU A 65 6.59 14.04 -18.49
CA GLU A 65 6.57 14.13 -17.03
C GLU A 65 6.92 12.77 -16.40
N ALA A 66 6.38 11.69 -16.94
CA ALA A 66 6.60 10.32 -16.46
C ALA A 66 8.08 9.92 -16.44
N LYS A 67 8.89 10.42 -17.38
CA LYS A 67 10.34 10.14 -17.45
C LYS A 67 11.12 10.70 -16.27
N THR A 68 10.65 11.80 -15.69
CA THR A 68 11.34 12.51 -14.61
C THR A 68 10.64 12.37 -13.26
N PHE A 69 9.46 11.75 -13.23
CA PHE A 69 8.70 11.48 -12.03
C PHE A 69 9.50 10.64 -11.04
N LYS A 70 9.53 11.08 -9.79
CA LYS A 70 10.15 10.35 -8.67
C LYS A 70 9.02 9.85 -7.75
N PRO A 71 8.79 8.53 -7.66
CA PRO A 71 7.76 8.01 -6.78
C PRO A 71 8.15 8.22 -5.31
N THR A 72 7.13 8.29 -4.46
CA THR A 72 7.33 8.23 -3.01
C THR A 72 7.57 6.77 -2.61
N LEU A 73 8.72 6.49 -2.00
CA LEU A 73 9.07 5.17 -1.49
C LEU A 73 9.07 5.21 0.04
N VAL A 74 8.39 4.25 0.67
CA VAL A 74 8.29 4.15 2.12
C VAL A 74 8.66 2.74 2.54
N PHE A 75 9.65 2.64 3.44
CA PHE A 75 10.12 1.39 4.02
C PHE A 75 9.87 1.44 5.52
N PRO A 76 8.70 0.98 5.99
CA PRO A 76 8.42 0.95 7.41
C PRO A 76 9.18 -0.19 8.10
N ASN A 77 9.23 -0.14 9.42
CA ASN A 77 9.72 -1.24 10.24
C ASN A 77 8.84 -2.49 10.01
N GLU A 78 9.47 -3.63 9.70
CA GLU A 78 8.75 -4.87 9.36
C GLU A 78 7.99 -5.49 10.54
N LEU A 79 8.33 -5.13 11.78
CA LEU A 79 7.69 -5.69 12.98
C LEU A 79 6.39 -4.95 13.34
N ASP A 80 6.37 -3.62 13.20
CA ASP A 80 5.28 -2.78 13.72
C ASP A 80 4.79 -1.69 12.75
N ASN A 81 5.28 -1.69 11.51
CA ASN A 81 4.97 -0.72 10.47
C ASN A 81 5.27 0.75 10.82
N SER A 82 6.07 1.01 11.85
CA SER A 82 6.47 2.36 12.23
C SER A 82 7.42 2.99 11.21
N LEU A 83 7.39 4.33 11.15
CA LEU A 83 8.28 5.16 10.32
C LEU A 83 9.16 5.98 11.27
N THR A 84 10.26 5.39 11.73
CA THR A 84 11.31 6.08 12.51
C THR A 84 12.34 6.72 11.61
#